data_AF-A0A812X3K9-F1
#
_entry.id   AF-A0A812X3K9-F1
#
_cell.length_a   1.000
_cell.length_b   1.000
_cell.length_c   1.000
_cell.angle_alpha   90.00
_cell.angle_beta   90.00
_cell.angle_gamma   90.00
#
_symmetry.space_group_name_H-M   'P 1'
#
loop_
_entity.id
_entity.type
_entity.pdbx_description
1 polymer ?
#
loop_
_entity_poly.entity_id
_entity_poly.type
_entity_poly.pdbx_seq_one_letter_code
_entity_poly.pdbx_strand_id
1 'polypeptide(L)'
;MATDSATTQWQLEEATLALNEHLDAEEKRLQKKRRQLEEDLVQKLPKKGAKDKDFPNPSFSDTIRLNVGGDTGFTTRRDTLTAVPGSRLAQLFSGCWDSALRRDEKETPGIAGKPCFKLLFRASRDGYSTQAFHQKCDQQGPTVVVAKSAGGHLFGGYTETSWDSNSNWKNCREAFLFRLAGPGNMQPSKHAIFQSHQNGIYCHAGYAAALGSGHDMRIYSEGAAGKVAFSIGNTYQSASPQGNFTHLAEAQQAVVTDYEVFALTSYMDLGAAAQSLQAHAEELKSRLQPSEQGLLSKALGVLNAALEKGNQLCHETASVRISRKSVDEQAQFLSRFMGTPADIICLNVGGKLMETLQPTLTFLNDSTLAKKFEGSWTLQSDEMVEGRVFFDEDSELFQVILLHLRLGRLLGSTFSPKLPAEKAGPWKRLLKYFNLQALLKNNLDSELLDAHGEALLAMLQESMPGSGTEVSLNLLFRASRDGYSTQAFHQKCDAQGPTVVVAKSAGGHLFGGYTETSWDSSSEWKDSQEAFLFRLAGPGNIQPSKHGIFQSHPHGIYCHAGHAATFGGGHDIRIHPEGAAAKVTFNIGHTYQSASPQGNLTYLAEARRAVVTDYEVFAVVRK
;
A
#
# COMPACT_ATOMS: atom_id res chain seq x y z
N MET A 1 72.02 -21.93 13.87
CA MET A 1 70.62 -21.80 14.36
C MET A 1 70.18 -20.37 14.68
N ALA A 2 71.04 -19.33 14.63
CA ALA A 2 70.62 -17.94 14.88
C ALA A 2 70.31 -17.12 13.59
N THR A 3 70.62 -17.65 12.40
CA THR A 3 70.49 -16.93 11.11
C THR A 3 69.12 -17.14 10.43
N ASP A 4 68.36 -18.17 10.78
CA ASP A 4 67.07 -18.47 10.15
C ASP A 4 65.93 -17.56 10.66
N SER A 5 65.97 -17.14 11.93
CA SER A 5 64.91 -16.33 12.56
C SER A 5 64.86 -14.88 12.06
N ALA A 6 66.02 -14.25 11.81
CA ALA A 6 66.08 -12.89 11.26
C ALA A 6 65.62 -12.84 9.79
N THR A 7 65.92 -13.90 9.03
CA THR A 7 65.53 -14.02 7.61
C THR A 7 64.02 -14.25 7.47
N THR A 8 63.43 -15.09 8.34
CA THR A 8 61.97 -15.30 8.40
C THR A 8 61.23 -14.06 8.89
N GLN A 9 61.77 -13.31 9.84
CA GLN A 9 61.16 -12.06 10.30
C GLN A 9 61.09 -11.00 9.18
N TRP A 10 62.18 -10.84 8.42
CA TRP A 10 62.22 -9.91 7.28
C TRP A 10 61.23 -10.30 6.16
N GLN A 11 61.18 -11.59 5.80
CA GLN A 11 60.23 -12.09 4.79
C GLN A 11 58.76 -11.90 5.20
N LEU A 12 58.47 -11.99 6.51
CA LEU A 12 57.12 -11.80 7.03
C LEU A 12 56.71 -10.32 7.08
N GLU A 13 57.64 -9.43 7.41
CA GLU A 13 57.43 -7.97 7.37
C GLU A 13 57.21 -7.49 5.92
N GLU A 14 57.97 -8.02 4.97
CA GLU A 14 57.79 -7.76 3.54
C GLU A 14 56.43 -8.26 3.03
N ALA A 15 56.01 -9.46 3.43
CA ALA A 15 54.69 -10.01 3.09
C ALA A 15 53.53 -9.19 3.69
N THR A 16 53.69 -8.69 4.92
CA THR A 16 52.69 -7.83 5.58
C THR A 16 52.57 -6.48 4.88
N LEU A 17 53.70 -5.90 4.46
CA LEU A 17 53.73 -4.66 3.69
C LEU A 17 53.06 -4.85 2.31
N ALA A 18 53.39 -5.94 1.60
CA ALA A 18 52.79 -6.27 0.31
C ALA A 18 51.28 -6.50 0.41
N LEU A 19 50.80 -7.12 1.49
CA LEU A 19 49.37 -7.30 1.74
C LEU A 19 48.66 -5.96 1.99
N ASN A 20 49.29 -5.05 2.74
CA ASN A 20 48.76 -3.69 2.96
C ASN A 20 48.69 -2.89 1.67
N GLU A 21 49.72 -2.95 0.83
CA GLU A 21 49.72 -2.29 -0.47
C GLU A 21 48.64 -2.86 -1.41
N HIS A 22 48.40 -4.17 -1.37
CA HIS A 22 47.35 -4.81 -2.16
C HIS A 22 45.95 -4.44 -1.66
N LEU A 23 45.74 -4.38 -0.34
CA LEU A 23 44.51 -3.92 0.27
C LEU A 23 44.22 -2.45 -0.06
N ASP A 24 45.22 -1.57 0.02
CA ASP A 24 45.12 -0.17 -0.39
C ASP A 24 44.79 -0.03 -1.88
N ALA A 25 45.35 -0.90 -2.73
CA ALA A 25 45.07 -0.91 -4.16
C ALA A 25 43.63 -1.37 -4.47
N GLU A 26 43.13 -2.41 -3.81
CA GLU A 26 41.74 -2.85 -3.93
C GLU A 26 40.77 -1.83 -3.33
N GLU A 27 41.10 -1.18 -2.20
CA GLU A 27 40.30 -0.08 -1.64
C GLU A 27 40.19 1.07 -2.65
N LYS A 28 41.30 1.50 -3.25
CA LYS A 28 41.28 2.52 -4.33
C LYS A 28 40.47 2.06 -5.54
N ARG A 29 40.53 0.77 -5.91
CA ARG A 29 39.75 0.21 -7.02
C ARG A 29 38.25 0.22 -6.72
N LEU A 30 37.85 -0.21 -5.53
CA LEU A 30 36.46 -0.21 -5.08
C LEU A 30 35.92 1.20 -4.88
N GLN A 31 36.71 2.11 -4.32
CA GLN A 31 36.35 3.53 -4.23
C GLN A 31 36.19 4.16 -5.62
N LYS A 32 37.07 3.82 -6.58
CA LYS A 32 36.91 4.26 -7.97
C LYS A 32 35.64 3.70 -8.60
N LYS A 33 35.35 2.42 -8.38
CA LYS A 33 34.13 1.76 -8.90
C LYS A 33 32.85 2.31 -8.25
N ARG A 34 32.89 2.59 -6.94
CA ARG A 34 31.84 3.30 -6.21
C ARG A 34 31.66 4.71 -6.77
N ARG A 35 32.74 5.47 -6.94
CA ARG A 35 32.69 6.81 -7.54
C ARG A 35 32.16 6.76 -8.96
N GLN A 36 32.46 5.72 -9.71
CA GLN A 36 31.93 5.49 -11.06
C GLN A 36 30.45 5.09 -11.03
N LEU A 37 30.00 4.31 -10.05
CA LEU A 37 28.58 4.00 -9.81
C LEU A 37 27.79 5.21 -9.31
N GLU A 38 28.39 6.04 -8.45
CA GLU A 38 27.86 7.32 -8.01
C GLU A 38 27.86 8.32 -9.17
N GLU A 39 28.92 8.39 -9.98
CA GLU A 39 28.99 9.20 -11.20
C GLU A 39 27.99 8.71 -12.24
N ASP A 40 27.75 7.40 -12.38
CA ASP A 40 26.69 6.85 -13.24
C ASP A 40 25.31 7.18 -12.65
N LEU A 41 25.14 7.12 -11.32
CA LEU A 41 23.91 7.55 -10.62
C LEU A 41 23.69 9.07 -10.80
N VAL A 42 24.78 9.82 -10.88
CA VAL A 42 24.85 11.29 -10.95
C VAL A 42 25.06 11.80 -12.39
N GLN A 43 25.20 10.92 -13.38
CA GLN A 43 25.03 11.15 -14.81
C GLN A 43 23.62 10.74 -15.23
N LYS A 44 23.03 9.75 -14.53
CA LYS A 44 21.60 9.40 -14.61
C LYS A 44 20.69 10.39 -13.85
N LEU A 45 21.25 11.17 -12.94
CA LEU A 45 20.69 12.45 -12.49
C LEU A 45 21.43 13.56 -13.27
N PRO A 46 20.80 14.61 -13.80
CA PRO A 46 21.55 15.60 -14.58
C PRO A 46 22.35 16.54 -13.68
N LYS A 47 23.67 16.61 -13.87
CA LYS A 47 24.55 17.60 -13.24
C LYS A 47 24.60 18.90 -14.04
N LYS A 48 24.28 20.00 -13.36
CA LYS A 48 24.59 21.41 -13.68
C LYS A 48 26.03 21.57 -14.20
N GLY A 49 26.20 22.21 -15.36
CA GLY A 49 27.49 22.72 -15.82
C GLY A 49 27.76 24.14 -15.31
N ALA A 50 28.96 24.36 -14.76
CA ALA A 50 29.58 25.66 -14.45
C ALA A 50 30.74 25.88 -15.47
N LYS A 51 31.29 27.05 -15.81
CA LYS A 51 31.48 28.36 -15.18
C LYS A 51 31.73 29.41 -16.29
N ASP A 52 31.29 30.66 -16.14
CA ASP A 52 32.19 31.82 -16.09
C ASP A 52 31.47 33.09 -15.58
N LYS A 53 32.28 34.07 -15.20
CA LYS A 53 32.11 35.15 -14.22
C LYS A 53 30.92 36.11 -14.37
N ASP A 54 30.63 36.77 -13.24
CA ASP A 54 29.78 37.95 -13.01
C ASP A 54 28.28 37.69 -12.72
N PHE A 55 27.91 37.86 -11.44
CA PHE A 55 26.57 38.35 -11.10
C PHE A 55 26.50 39.83 -11.51
N PRO A 56 25.41 40.36 -12.13
CA PRO A 56 24.01 39.98 -11.87
C PRO A 56 23.08 39.86 -13.11
N ASN A 57 21.94 39.19 -12.92
CA ASN A 57 20.54 39.54 -13.29
C ASN A 57 19.74 38.31 -13.82
N PRO A 58 18.50 38.04 -13.35
CA PRO A 58 17.80 36.77 -13.55
C PRO A 58 17.05 36.74 -14.89
N SER A 59 17.36 35.78 -15.77
CA SER A 59 16.62 35.55 -17.01
C SER A 59 15.76 34.26 -16.97
N PHE A 60 14.46 34.47 -16.71
CA PHE A 60 13.29 33.94 -17.45
C PHE A 60 13.20 32.53 -18.10
N SER A 61 13.98 31.49 -17.78
CA SER A 61 13.89 30.22 -18.55
C SER A 61 13.28 28.98 -17.88
N ASP A 62 12.76 29.04 -16.64
CA ASP A 62 12.27 27.83 -15.95
C ASP A 62 10.74 27.61 -16.08
N THR A 63 10.22 27.67 -17.31
CA THR A 63 8.79 27.41 -17.62
C THR A 63 8.62 26.11 -18.42
N ILE A 64 7.69 25.28 -17.97
CA ILE A 64 7.37 23.96 -18.52
C ILE A 64 5.99 24.02 -19.15
N ARG A 65 5.89 23.59 -20.41
CA ARG A 65 4.60 23.33 -21.08
C ARG A 65 4.16 21.90 -20.80
N LEU A 66 2.93 21.75 -20.32
CA LEU A 66 2.34 20.47 -19.98
C LEU A 66 1.16 20.20 -20.90
N ASN A 67 1.06 18.98 -21.40
CA ASN A 67 -0.20 18.46 -21.88
C ASN A 67 -0.97 17.93 -20.66
N VAL A 68 -1.94 18.69 -20.17
CA VAL A 68 -2.77 18.30 -19.03
C VAL A 68 -4.12 17.82 -19.55
N GLY A 69 -4.28 16.51 -19.69
CA GLY A 69 -5.56 15.92 -20.09
C GLY A 69 -5.97 16.22 -21.54
N GLY A 70 -5.01 16.48 -22.43
CA GLY A 70 -5.24 16.82 -23.84
C GLY A 70 -5.14 18.31 -24.14
N ASP A 71 -5.03 19.16 -23.12
CA ASP A 71 -4.80 20.60 -23.28
C ASP A 71 -3.28 20.87 -23.27
N THR A 72 -2.74 21.25 -24.42
CA THR A 72 -1.32 21.54 -24.63
C THR A 72 -0.94 22.99 -24.30
N GLY A 73 -1.90 23.81 -23.86
CA GLY A 73 -1.69 25.24 -23.58
C GLY A 73 -1.15 25.54 -22.17
N PHE A 74 -1.12 24.55 -21.27
CA PHE A 74 -0.76 24.78 -19.88
C PHE A 74 0.75 25.02 -19.73
N THR A 75 1.12 26.22 -19.29
CA THR A 75 2.52 26.58 -19.01
C THR A 75 2.65 26.97 -17.54
N THR A 76 3.61 26.39 -16.83
CA THR A 76 3.87 26.71 -15.42
C THR A 76 5.36 26.74 -15.13
N ARG A 77 5.78 27.21 -13.96
CA ARG A 77 7.20 27.20 -13.58
C ARG A 77 7.56 25.85 -12.97
N ARG A 78 8.78 25.38 -13.24
CA ARG A 78 9.31 24.14 -12.63
C ARG A 78 9.27 24.20 -11.11
N ASP A 79 9.67 25.32 -10.53
CA ASP A 79 9.60 25.58 -9.09
C ASP A 79 8.20 25.40 -8.50
N THR A 80 7.15 25.70 -9.27
CA THR A 80 5.76 25.48 -8.84
C THR A 80 5.43 24.00 -8.75
N LEU A 81 5.92 23.19 -9.70
CA LEU A 81 5.70 21.74 -9.70
C LEU A 81 6.57 21.01 -8.66
N THR A 82 7.69 21.61 -8.26
CA THR A 82 8.64 21.05 -7.28
C THR A 82 8.53 21.63 -5.88
N ALA A 83 7.59 22.56 -5.65
CA ALA A 83 7.45 23.33 -4.41
C ALA A 83 7.24 22.48 -3.15
N VAL A 84 6.73 21.24 -3.28
CA VAL A 84 6.52 20.31 -2.17
C VAL A 84 7.54 19.16 -2.25
N PRO A 85 8.63 19.21 -1.47
CA PRO A 85 9.64 18.16 -1.45
C PRO A 85 9.04 16.79 -1.12
N GLY A 86 9.44 15.75 -1.85
CA GLY A 86 8.92 14.38 -1.68
C GLY A 86 7.56 14.11 -2.31
N SER A 87 6.88 15.12 -2.87
CA SER A 87 5.67 14.90 -3.66
C SER A 87 5.98 14.26 -5.01
N ARG A 88 5.00 13.55 -5.59
CA ARG A 88 5.15 12.93 -6.92
C ARG A 88 5.39 13.97 -8.03
N LEU A 89 4.80 15.15 -7.92
CA LEU A 89 5.06 16.26 -8.85
C LEU A 89 6.50 16.76 -8.71
N ALA A 90 7.00 16.89 -7.48
CA ALA A 90 8.40 17.24 -7.28
C ALA A 90 9.32 16.16 -7.85
N GLN A 91 9.03 14.88 -7.66
CA GLN A 91 9.81 13.78 -8.26
C GLN A 91 9.78 13.80 -9.79
N LEU A 92 8.63 14.08 -10.41
CA LEU A 92 8.47 14.15 -11.86
C LEU A 92 9.19 15.35 -12.50
N PHE A 93 9.15 16.51 -11.86
CA PHE A 93 9.59 17.77 -12.46
C PHE A 93 10.88 18.35 -11.85
N SER A 94 11.52 17.65 -10.93
CA SER A 94 12.84 17.99 -10.33
C SER A 94 14.03 17.79 -11.28
N GLY A 95 13.77 17.55 -12.57
CA GLY A 95 14.78 17.59 -13.63
C GLY A 95 15.33 16.23 -14.07
N CYS A 96 14.79 15.10 -13.61
CA CYS A 96 15.32 13.77 -13.95
C CYS A 96 15.00 13.25 -15.37
N TRP A 97 14.31 14.01 -16.23
CA TRP A 97 13.71 13.48 -17.47
C TRP A 97 13.77 14.42 -18.71
N ASP A 98 14.61 15.46 -18.71
CA ASP A 98 14.56 16.49 -19.77
C ASP A 98 15.15 16.04 -21.13
N SER A 99 15.70 14.83 -21.25
CA SER A 99 16.10 14.27 -22.54
C SER A 99 16.19 12.75 -22.53
N ALA A 100 15.45 12.10 -23.44
CA ALA A 100 15.51 10.69 -23.84
C ALA A 100 14.61 9.68 -23.10
N LEU A 101 13.36 9.58 -23.59
CA LEU A 101 12.72 8.28 -23.81
C LEU A 101 13.34 7.60 -25.04
N ARG A 102 14.35 6.72 -24.87
CA ARG A 102 14.72 5.57 -25.75
C ARG A 102 15.54 4.57 -24.92
N ARG A 103 15.01 3.37 -24.65
CA ARG A 103 15.00 2.07 -25.39
C ARG A 103 16.23 1.20 -25.12
N ASP A 104 15.93 -0.08 -24.91
CA ASP A 104 16.82 -1.22 -24.68
C ASP A 104 18.15 -1.13 -25.40
N GLU A 105 19.23 -1.13 -24.62
CA GLU A 105 20.53 -1.61 -25.08
C GLU A 105 20.83 -2.91 -24.36
N LYS A 106 20.88 -3.96 -25.17
CA LYS A 106 21.36 -5.33 -24.92
C LYS A 106 22.08 -5.49 -23.58
N GLU A 107 21.50 -6.34 -22.73
CA GLU A 107 22.22 -6.95 -21.61
C GLU A 107 23.53 -7.57 -22.11
N THR A 108 24.65 -6.90 -21.83
CA THR A 108 25.94 -7.59 -21.73
C THR A 108 25.95 -8.35 -20.40
N PRO A 109 26.24 -9.66 -20.38
CA PRO A 109 26.24 -10.45 -19.16
C PRO A 109 27.43 -10.04 -18.28
N GLY A 110 27.17 -9.17 -17.30
CA GLY A 110 28.17 -8.60 -16.40
C GLY A 110 27.79 -8.75 -14.94
N ILE A 111 27.85 -9.98 -14.43
CA ILE A 111 27.87 -10.38 -13.01
C ILE A 111 26.67 -9.88 -12.17
N ALA A 112 25.46 -10.28 -12.56
CA ALA A 112 24.30 -10.31 -11.67
C ALA A 112 24.34 -11.58 -10.81
N GLY A 113 24.93 -11.50 -9.60
CA GLY A 113 24.78 -12.57 -8.62
C GLY A 113 23.35 -12.61 -8.06
N LYS A 114 22.60 -13.69 -8.34
CA LYS A 114 21.37 -14.03 -7.59
C LYS A 114 21.74 -14.17 -6.09
N PRO A 115 20.89 -13.72 -5.15
CA PRO A 115 21.13 -13.99 -3.72
C PRO A 115 21.21 -15.51 -3.51
N CYS A 116 22.29 -15.96 -2.88
CA CYS A 116 22.51 -17.37 -2.58
C CYS A 116 22.16 -17.65 -1.12
N PHE A 117 21.31 -18.65 -0.89
CA PHE A 117 20.95 -19.10 0.43
C PHE A 117 21.97 -20.13 0.93
N LYS A 118 22.58 -19.87 2.08
CA LYS A 118 23.36 -20.86 2.81
C LYS A 118 22.55 -21.33 4.01
N LEU A 119 22.19 -22.62 4.04
CA LEU A 119 21.50 -23.21 5.18
C LEU A 119 22.43 -23.20 6.40
N LEU A 120 22.03 -22.48 7.44
CA LEU A 120 22.73 -22.42 8.73
C LEU A 120 22.21 -23.52 9.66
N PHE A 121 20.89 -23.58 9.80
CA PHE A 121 20.22 -24.39 10.80
C PHE A 121 18.98 -25.06 10.20
N ARG A 122 18.72 -26.31 10.59
CA ARG A 122 17.47 -27.04 10.34
C ARG A 122 17.11 -27.81 11.60
N ALA A 123 15.92 -27.60 12.17
CA ALA A 123 15.53 -28.17 13.45
C ALA A 123 15.53 -29.71 13.44
N SER A 124 15.06 -30.33 12.36
CA SER A 124 15.11 -31.79 12.20
C SER A 124 16.53 -32.39 12.10
N ARG A 125 17.53 -31.58 11.72
CA ARG A 125 18.94 -31.97 11.63
C ARG A 125 19.71 -31.65 12.92
N ASP A 126 19.47 -30.47 13.48
CA ASP A 126 20.30 -29.85 14.51
C ASP A 126 19.65 -29.91 15.91
N GLY A 127 18.43 -30.44 15.99
CA GLY A 127 17.62 -30.45 17.22
C GLY A 127 16.78 -29.20 17.37
N TYR A 128 15.76 -29.26 18.23
CA TYR A 128 14.80 -28.17 18.43
C TYR A 128 15.21 -27.16 19.52
N SER A 129 16.34 -27.36 20.20
CA SER A 129 16.75 -26.49 21.30
C SER A 129 17.17 -25.10 20.81
N THR A 130 16.82 -24.06 21.58
CA THR A 130 17.22 -22.68 21.28
C THR A 130 18.74 -22.48 21.37
N GLN A 131 19.41 -23.28 22.20
CA GLN A 131 20.87 -23.32 22.29
C GLN A 131 21.51 -23.74 20.95
N ALA A 132 20.97 -24.78 20.29
CA ALA A 132 21.48 -25.22 18.99
C ALA A 132 21.24 -24.18 17.89
N PHE A 133 20.11 -23.46 17.96
CA PHE A 133 19.85 -22.33 17.06
C PHE A 133 20.90 -21.23 17.23
N HIS A 134 21.12 -20.74 18.45
CA HIS A 134 22.04 -19.63 18.70
C HIS A 134 23.50 -19.99 18.38
N GLN A 135 23.92 -21.23 18.65
CA GLN A 135 25.24 -21.73 18.25
C GLN A 135 25.49 -21.65 16.74
N LYS A 136 24.45 -21.70 15.90
CA LYS A 136 24.57 -21.72 14.43
C LYS A 136 24.14 -20.43 13.74
N CYS A 137 23.25 -19.66 14.36
CA CYS A 137 22.57 -18.53 13.72
C CYS A 137 23.02 -17.17 14.26
N ASP A 138 23.65 -17.12 15.44
CA ASP A 138 24.19 -15.87 15.96
C ASP A 138 25.35 -15.36 15.11
N GLN A 139 25.43 -14.03 14.99
CA GLN A 139 26.46 -13.30 14.25
C GLN A 139 26.55 -13.63 12.75
N GLN A 140 25.54 -14.28 12.16
CA GLN A 140 25.52 -14.66 10.74
C GLN A 140 24.99 -13.54 9.81
N GLY A 141 24.64 -12.37 10.33
CA GLY A 141 24.14 -11.26 9.53
C GLY A 141 22.68 -11.45 9.06
N PRO A 142 22.33 -10.99 7.84
CA PRO A 142 20.98 -11.11 7.31
C PRO A 142 20.55 -12.58 7.16
N THR A 143 19.41 -12.91 7.76
CA THR A 143 18.89 -14.28 7.77
C THR A 143 17.41 -14.36 7.41
N VAL A 144 17.03 -15.47 6.79
CA VAL A 144 15.63 -15.84 6.54
C VAL A 144 15.32 -17.08 7.36
N VAL A 145 14.29 -16.98 8.19
CA VAL A 145 13.73 -18.11 8.92
C VAL A 145 12.50 -18.60 8.16
N VAL A 146 12.43 -19.89 7.85
CA VAL A 146 11.28 -20.56 7.21
C VAL A 146 10.82 -21.70 8.10
N ALA A 147 9.58 -21.70 8.53
CA ALA A 147 9.00 -22.70 9.42
C ALA A 147 7.78 -23.37 8.76
N LYS A 148 7.60 -24.65 9.09
CA LYS A 148 6.44 -25.46 8.71
C LYS A 148 5.66 -25.86 9.95
N SER A 149 4.38 -25.53 10.02
CA SER A 149 3.50 -26.01 11.11
C SER A 149 2.91 -27.40 10.85
N ALA A 150 2.38 -28.01 11.91
CA ALA A 150 1.64 -29.27 11.86
C ALA A 150 0.37 -29.15 10.99
N GLY A 151 -0.28 -27.98 10.99
CA GLY A 151 -1.35 -27.66 10.05
C GLY A 151 -0.91 -27.51 8.59
N GLY A 152 0.38 -27.66 8.26
CA GLY A 152 0.89 -27.63 6.88
C GLY A 152 1.18 -26.23 6.34
N HIS A 153 1.22 -25.20 7.20
CA HIS A 153 1.51 -23.83 6.80
C HIS A 153 3.02 -23.59 6.68
N LEU A 154 3.45 -22.90 5.62
CA LEU A 154 4.81 -22.41 5.44
C LEU A 154 4.85 -20.90 5.67
N PHE A 155 5.61 -20.45 6.65
CA PHE A 155 5.72 -19.05 7.05
C PHE A 155 7.11 -18.74 7.60
N GLY A 156 7.37 -17.48 7.91
CA GLY A 156 8.68 -17.10 8.36
C GLY A 156 8.88 -15.60 8.54
N GLY A 157 10.15 -15.24 8.69
CA GLY A 157 10.57 -13.86 8.82
C GLY A 157 11.96 -13.64 8.23
N TYR A 158 12.16 -12.45 7.69
CA TYR A 158 13.45 -11.94 7.29
C TYR A 158 13.90 -10.85 8.27
N THR A 159 15.19 -10.85 8.59
CA THR A 159 15.86 -9.74 9.28
C THR A 159 17.19 -9.46 8.60
N GLU A 160 17.50 -8.18 8.41
CA GLU A 160 18.82 -7.69 8.01
C GLU A 160 19.80 -7.64 9.19
N THR A 161 19.30 -7.71 10.41
CA THR A 161 20.06 -7.60 11.66
C THR A 161 20.38 -9.00 12.20
N SER A 162 21.64 -9.20 12.60
CA SER A 162 22.11 -10.47 13.16
C SER A 162 21.60 -10.76 14.57
N TRP A 163 21.35 -12.03 14.86
CA TRP A 163 21.08 -12.58 16.19
C TRP A 163 22.35 -12.57 17.07
N ASP A 164 22.19 -12.48 18.39
CA ASP A 164 23.32 -12.48 19.36
C ASP A 164 23.01 -13.03 20.76
N SER A 165 21.81 -13.58 21.01
CA SER A 165 21.35 -14.16 22.29
C SER A 165 21.46 -13.29 23.57
N ASN A 166 21.68 -11.98 23.47
CA ASN A 166 21.95 -11.08 24.60
C ASN A 166 20.71 -10.52 25.34
N SER A 167 19.52 -11.07 25.11
CA SER A 167 18.24 -10.63 25.72
C SER A 167 17.87 -9.17 25.47
N ASN A 168 18.26 -8.64 24.31
CA ASN A 168 18.05 -7.26 23.86
C ASN A 168 17.14 -7.17 22.62
N TRP A 169 16.50 -6.02 22.47
CA TRP A 169 15.79 -5.63 21.26
C TRP A 169 16.75 -4.96 20.28
N LYS A 170 16.60 -5.25 18.98
CA LYS A 170 17.46 -4.68 17.94
C LYS A 170 16.64 -3.95 16.87
N ASN A 171 17.25 -2.89 16.35
CA ASN A 171 16.67 -2.08 15.30
C ASN A 171 16.65 -2.84 13.97
N CYS A 172 15.49 -2.84 13.32
CA CYS A 172 15.31 -3.29 11.94
C CYS A 172 14.45 -2.26 11.20
N ARG A 173 14.76 -2.06 9.92
CA ARG A 173 14.05 -1.20 8.97
C ARG A 173 13.48 -1.99 7.80
N GLU A 174 14.11 -3.10 7.46
CA GLU A 174 13.77 -3.91 6.27
C GLU A 174 13.23 -5.30 6.63
N ALA A 175 13.21 -5.65 7.91
CA ALA A 175 12.62 -6.88 8.40
C ALA A 175 11.14 -7.00 8.01
N PHE A 176 10.71 -8.22 7.72
CA PHE A 176 9.31 -8.52 7.44
C PHE A 176 8.97 -9.96 7.81
N LEU A 177 7.70 -10.19 8.15
CA LEU A 177 7.14 -11.54 8.25
C LEU A 177 6.51 -11.94 6.92
N PHE A 178 6.37 -13.24 6.68
CA PHE A 178 5.72 -13.74 5.48
C PHE A 178 5.03 -15.08 5.69
N ARG A 179 4.06 -15.36 4.84
CA ARG A 179 3.45 -16.68 4.66
C ARG A 179 3.55 -17.06 3.19
N LEU A 180 4.04 -18.26 2.90
CA LEU A 180 4.27 -18.76 1.55
C LEU A 180 3.18 -19.72 1.08
N ALA A 181 2.72 -20.62 1.95
CA ALA A 181 1.76 -21.66 1.58
C ALA A 181 1.00 -22.20 2.81
N GLY A 182 -0.06 -22.98 2.56
CA GLY A 182 -0.83 -23.71 3.57
C GLY A 182 -1.98 -24.50 2.92
N PRO A 183 -2.76 -25.26 3.70
CA PRO A 183 -3.94 -25.96 3.19
C PRO A 183 -4.97 -25.00 2.58
N GLY A 184 -5.62 -25.41 1.48
CA GLY A 184 -6.54 -24.57 0.71
C GLY A 184 -5.84 -23.72 -0.36
N ASN A 185 -6.62 -22.96 -1.14
CA ASN A 185 -6.09 -22.10 -2.20
C ASN A 185 -5.62 -20.75 -1.61
N MET A 186 -4.52 -20.76 -0.87
CA MET A 186 -4.04 -19.59 -0.12
C MET A 186 -2.86 -18.89 -0.82
N GLN A 187 -2.96 -17.58 -0.98
CA GLN A 187 -1.94 -16.76 -1.63
C GLN A 187 -0.84 -16.31 -0.64
N PRO A 188 0.41 -16.12 -1.09
CA PRO A 188 1.49 -15.62 -0.23
C PRO A 188 1.21 -14.22 0.31
N SER A 189 1.63 -13.94 1.54
CA SER A 189 1.51 -12.61 2.16
C SER A 189 2.83 -12.14 2.77
N LYS A 190 3.04 -10.82 2.75
CA LYS A 190 4.20 -10.12 3.32
C LYS A 190 3.70 -9.06 4.30
N HIS A 191 4.35 -8.99 5.45
CA HIS A 191 3.98 -8.16 6.59
C HIS A 191 5.21 -7.34 6.99
N ALA A 192 5.35 -6.15 6.42
CA ALA A 192 6.50 -5.29 6.66
C ALA A 192 6.47 -4.68 8.06
N ILE A 193 7.64 -4.33 8.60
CA ILE A 193 7.70 -3.47 9.78
C ILE A 193 7.04 -2.11 9.45
N PHE A 194 6.20 -1.60 10.34
CA PHE A 194 5.52 -0.30 10.14
C PHE A 194 5.65 0.65 11.34
N GLN A 195 5.98 0.11 12.49
CA GLN A 195 6.22 0.87 13.71
C GLN A 195 7.24 0.15 14.59
N SER A 196 7.67 0.80 15.67
CA SER A 196 8.58 0.19 16.65
C SER A 196 9.87 -0.39 16.04
N HIS A 197 10.45 0.28 15.03
CA HIS A 197 11.66 -0.16 14.31
C HIS A 197 12.81 -0.57 15.24
N GLN A 198 12.96 0.09 16.39
CA GLN A 198 13.93 -0.25 17.43
C GLN A 198 13.75 -1.64 18.08
N ASN A 199 12.58 -2.26 17.89
CA ASN A 199 12.17 -3.55 18.43
C ASN A 199 11.86 -4.57 17.32
N GLY A 200 12.58 -4.48 16.20
CA GLY A 200 12.38 -5.35 15.04
C GLY A 200 12.60 -6.84 15.34
N ILE A 201 13.66 -7.16 16.08
CA ILE A 201 13.91 -8.52 16.59
C ILE A 201 14.27 -8.49 18.09
N TYR A 202 14.06 -9.62 18.77
CA TYR A 202 14.45 -9.84 20.15
C TYR A 202 15.41 -11.01 20.27
N CYS A 203 16.66 -10.74 20.66
CA CYS A 203 17.73 -11.73 20.71
C CYS A 203 17.82 -12.38 22.09
N HIS A 204 16.77 -13.05 22.55
CA HIS A 204 16.75 -13.70 23.87
C HIS A 204 17.14 -15.18 23.78
N ALA A 205 18.07 -15.63 24.62
CA ALA A 205 18.62 -16.99 24.60
C ALA A 205 17.58 -18.13 24.74
N GLY A 206 16.42 -17.82 25.33
CA GLY A 206 15.28 -18.74 25.47
C GLY A 206 14.35 -18.83 24.25
N TYR A 207 14.61 -18.09 23.18
CA TYR A 207 13.84 -18.13 21.93
C TYR A 207 14.78 -18.48 20.78
N ALA A 208 14.28 -19.13 19.73
CA ALA A 208 15.04 -19.30 18.50
C ALA A 208 14.94 -18.01 17.67
N ALA A 209 13.85 -17.85 16.93
CA ALA A 209 13.56 -16.63 16.18
C ALA A 209 12.42 -15.85 16.85
N ALA A 210 12.70 -14.64 17.36
CA ALA A 210 11.69 -13.74 17.90
C ALA A 210 11.73 -12.38 17.19
N LEU A 211 10.61 -12.02 16.56
CA LEU A 211 10.46 -10.81 15.75
C LEU A 211 9.30 -9.96 16.30
N GLY A 212 9.57 -8.67 16.49
CA GLY A 212 8.58 -7.65 16.81
C GLY A 212 8.30 -7.50 18.30
N SER A 213 8.06 -6.25 18.74
CA SER A 213 7.65 -5.93 20.12
C SER A 213 6.39 -6.69 20.49
N GLY A 214 6.34 -7.34 21.64
CA GLY A 214 5.20 -8.21 22.00
C GLY A 214 5.22 -9.58 21.31
N HIS A 215 6.28 -9.89 20.56
CA HIS A 215 6.51 -11.15 19.86
C HIS A 215 5.47 -11.43 18.77
N ASP A 216 5.39 -10.53 17.78
CA ASP A 216 4.55 -10.71 16.59
C ASP A 216 4.74 -12.09 15.96
N MET A 217 5.97 -12.61 15.96
CA MET A 217 6.26 -14.04 15.82
C MET A 217 7.38 -14.44 16.78
N ARG A 218 7.20 -15.55 17.51
CA ARG A 218 8.28 -16.22 18.26
C ARG A 218 8.28 -17.73 18.05
N ILE A 219 9.43 -18.29 17.71
CA ILE A 219 9.69 -19.73 17.71
C ILE A 219 10.47 -20.09 18.97
N TYR A 220 10.02 -21.12 19.67
CA TYR A 220 10.64 -21.59 20.92
C TYR A 220 10.51 -23.10 21.05
N SER A 221 11.28 -23.68 21.95
CA SER A 221 11.23 -25.11 22.27
C SER A 221 10.39 -25.37 23.52
N GLU A 222 9.52 -26.36 23.45
CA GLU A 222 8.80 -26.88 24.62
C GLU A 222 8.98 -28.41 24.66
N GLY A 223 9.88 -28.88 25.52
CA GLY A 223 10.34 -30.27 25.51
C GLY A 223 11.05 -30.62 24.20
N ALA A 224 10.61 -31.71 23.54
CA ALA A 224 11.16 -32.16 22.26
C ALA A 224 10.48 -31.52 21.02
N ALA A 225 9.52 -30.61 21.21
CA ALA A 225 8.74 -30.02 20.12
C ALA A 225 9.09 -28.55 19.89
N GLY A 226 9.17 -28.15 18.62
CA GLY A 226 9.16 -26.74 18.22
C GLY A 226 7.75 -26.17 18.33
N LYS A 227 7.63 -24.97 18.88
CA LYS A 227 6.39 -24.21 18.98
C LYS A 227 6.57 -22.84 18.35
N VAL A 228 5.50 -22.29 17.82
CA VAL A 228 5.43 -20.89 17.40
C VAL A 228 4.24 -20.22 18.08
N ALA A 229 4.42 -18.97 18.49
CA ALA A 229 3.34 -18.10 18.91
C ALA A 229 3.36 -16.80 18.08
N PHE A 230 2.18 -16.26 17.82
CA PHE A 230 1.99 -15.03 17.06
C PHE A 230 1.19 -14.00 17.85
N SER A 231 1.49 -12.74 17.59
CA SER A 231 0.73 -11.58 18.07
C SER A 231 0.83 -10.44 17.07
N ILE A 232 0.69 -10.74 15.78
CA ILE A 232 0.98 -9.78 14.70
C ILE A 232 0.12 -8.53 14.81
N GLY A 233 0.75 -7.37 14.61
CA GLY A 233 0.11 -6.06 14.64
C GLY A 233 0.81 -5.07 15.56
N ASN A 234 1.82 -5.48 16.34
CA ASN A 234 2.54 -4.56 17.21
C ASN A 234 3.74 -3.89 16.54
N THR A 235 4.50 -4.61 15.71
CA THR A 235 5.68 -4.09 14.98
C THR A 235 5.54 -4.31 13.48
N TYR A 236 5.06 -5.48 13.08
CA TYR A 236 4.80 -5.88 11.71
C TYR A 236 3.32 -5.71 11.38
N GLN A 237 3.04 -5.29 10.14
CA GLN A 237 1.68 -5.05 9.68
C GLN A 237 0.86 -6.33 9.76
N SER A 238 -0.34 -6.27 10.32
CA SER A 238 -1.30 -7.37 10.21
C SER A 238 -2.00 -7.38 8.85
N ALA A 239 -2.13 -6.21 8.23
CA ALA A 239 -2.76 -6.07 6.93
C ALA A 239 -1.85 -6.50 5.79
N SER A 240 -2.40 -7.29 4.88
CA SER A 240 -1.82 -7.61 3.58
C SER A 240 -2.93 -7.56 2.51
N PRO A 241 -2.60 -7.56 1.21
CA PRO A 241 -3.61 -7.63 0.14
C PRO A 241 -4.59 -8.80 0.27
N GLN A 242 -4.22 -9.86 1.01
CA GLN A 242 -5.02 -11.06 1.25
C GLN A 242 -5.91 -10.98 2.51
N GLY A 243 -5.84 -9.88 3.27
CA GLY A 243 -6.59 -9.69 4.51
C GLY A 243 -5.70 -9.39 5.73
N ASN A 244 -6.32 -9.40 6.91
CA ASN A 244 -5.66 -9.13 8.19
C ASN A 244 -5.25 -10.44 8.88
N PHE A 245 -3.99 -10.51 9.29
CA PHE A 245 -3.37 -11.67 9.90
C PHE A 245 -2.99 -11.36 11.34
N THR A 246 -3.53 -12.13 12.29
CA THR A 246 -3.06 -12.15 13.69
C THR A 246 -2.03 -13.26 13.93
N HIS A 247 -1.92 -14.20 12.97
CA HIS A 247 -1.04 -15.36 12.98
C HIS A 247 -0.78 -15.86 11.55
N LEU A 248 0.32 -16.59 11.34
CA LEU A 248 0.71 -17.09 10.00
C LEU A 248 0.58 -18.61 9.84
N ALA A 249 0.22 -19.32 10.92
CA ALA A 249 -0.05 -20.75 10.94
C ALA A 249 -1.56 -21.04 11.00
N GLU A 250 -1.96 -22.21 11.47
CA GLU A 250 -3.35 -22.63 11.70
C GLU A 250 -4.01 -21.95 12.91
N ALA A 251 -3.21 -21.41 13.83
CA ALA A 251 -3.67 -20.73 15.04
C ALA A 251 -2.60 -19.77 15.57
N GLN A 252 -2.96 -18.96 16.58
CA GLN A 252 -2.04 -18.06 17.29
C GLN A 252 -0.90 -18.80 18.00
N GLN A 253 -1.11 -20.06 18.35
CA GLN A 253 -0.06 -20.97 18.80
C GLN A 253 -0.13 -22.24 17.97
N ALA A 254 1.00 -22.69 17.44
CA ALA A 254 1.05 -23.88 16.60
C ALA A 254 2.30 -24.71 16.90
N VAL A 255 2.22 -26.00 16.58
CA VAL A 255 3.38 -26.89 16.60
C VAL A 255 4.15 -26.72 15.30
N VAL A 256 5.44 -26.49 15.41
CA VAL A 256 6.36 -26.39 14.27
C VAL A 256 6.95 -27.78 14.04
N THR A 257 6.64 -28.36 12.89
CA THR A 257 7.14 -29.68 12.47
C THR A 257 8.57 -29.64 11.95
N ASP A 258 9.03 -28.48 11.46
CA ASP A 258 10.43 -28.20 11.15
C ASP A 258 10.60 -26.69 10.94
N TYR A 259 11.81 -26.18 11.11
CA TYR A 259 12.17 -24.84 10.66
C TYR A 259 13.63 -24.75 10.25
N GLU A 260 13.88 -23.91 9.27
CA GLU A 260 15.19 -23.69 8.64
C GLU A 260 15.58 -22.22 8.73
N VAL A 261 16.88 -21.98 8.84
CA VAL A 261 17.46 -20.64 8.86
C VAL A 261 18.53 -20.58 7.79
N PHE A 262 18.41 -19.58 6.92
CA PHE A 262 19.33 -19.37 5.82
C PHE A 262 20.03 -18.03 5.98
N ALA A 263 21.36 -18.02 5.86
CA ALA A 263 22.11 -16.79 5.62
C ALA A 263 21.91 -16.36 4.16
N LEU A 264 21.70 -15.06 3.96
CA LEU A 264 21.69 -14.44 2.65
C LEU A 264 23.12 -14.00 2.32
N THR A 265 23.78 -14.76 1.45
CA THR A 265 25.12 -14.37 0.97
C THR A 265 24.98 -13.59 -0.33
N SER A 266 25.27 -12.29 -0.26
CA SER A 266 25.68 -11.52 -1.43
C SER A 266 27.19 -11.26 -1.31
N TYR A 267 27.98 -12.11 -1.96
CA TYR A 267 29.45 -12.11 -1.95
C TYR A 267 30.10 -12.42 -0.59
N MET A 268 31.38 -12.83 -0.64
CA MET A 268 32.15 -13.47 0.43
C MET A 268 31.76 -13.02 1.85
N ASP A 269 31.40 -13.99 2.69
CA ASP A 269 31.15 -13.83 4.12
C ASP A 269 32.47 -13.52 4.83
N LEU A 270 32.83 -12.24 4.80
CA LEU A 270 34.03 -11.69 5.45
C LEU A 270 33.95 -11.91 6.98
N GLY A 271 32.76 -12.03 7.57
CA GLY A 271 32.57 -12.33 8.99
C GLY A 271 32.99 -13.76 9.35
N ALA A 272 32.52 -14.76 8.59
CA ALA A 272 32.95 -16.15 8.78
C ALA A 272 34.44 -16.36 8.43
N ALA A 273 34.95 -15.65 7.41
CA ALA A 273 36.37 -15.66 7.10
C ALA A 273 37.21 -15.07 8.26
N ALA A 274 36.76 -13.96 8.86
CA ALA A 274 37.40 -13.34 10.02
C ALA A 274 37.43 -14.29 11.23
N GLN A 275 36.30 -14.92 11.55
CA GLN A 275 36.20 -15.87 12.67
C GLN A 275 37.10 -17.10 12.45
N SER A 276 37.15 -17.62 11.23
CA SER A 276 38.01 -18.77 10.89
C SER A 276 39.50 -18.41 10.95
N LEU A 277 39.87 -17.20 10.52
CA LEU A 277 41.24 -16.67 10.64
C LEU A 277 41.63 -16.44 12.09
N GLN A 278 40.72 -15.88 12.91
CA GLN A 278 40.94 -15.65 14.33
C GLN A 278 41.18 -16.97 15.09
N ALA A 279 40.39 -18.01 14.76
CA ALA A 279 40.55 -19.34 15.36
C ALA A 279 41.89 -19.99 14.98
N HIS A 280 42.28 -19.94 13.71
CA HIS A 280 43.58 -20.45 13.26
C HIS A 280 44.76 -19.68 13.85
N ALA A 281 44.60 -18.37 14.02
CA ALA A 281 45.65 -17.54 14.59
C ALA A 281 45.88 -17.79 16.09
N GLU A 282 44.82 -18.02 16.87
CA GLU A 282 44.96 -18.43 18.27
C GLU A 282 45.60 -19.82 18.40
N GLU A 283 45.31 -20.74 17.48
CA GLU A 283 45.99 -22.04 17.41
C GLU A 283 47.49 -21.90 17.12
N LEU A 284 47.87 -21.04 16.15
CA LEU A 284 49.26 -20.74 15.79
C LEU A 284 50.02 -20.03 16.92
N LYS A 285 49.35 -19.14 17.67
CA LYS A 285 49.92 -18.38 18.79
C LYS A 285 50.52 -19.29 19.86
N SER A 286 49.87 -20.44 20.10
CA SER A 286 50.32 -21.45 21.07
C SER A 286 51.62 -22.16 20.66
N ARG A 287 52.03 -22.05 19.39
CA ARG A 287 53.19 -22.76 18.80
C ARG A 287 54.37 -21.84 18.48
N LEU A 288 54.26 -20.54 18.75
CA LEU A 288 55.23 -19.50 18.35
C LEU A 288 55.99 -18.90 19.54
N GLN A 289 57.20 -18.40 19.32
CA GLN A 289 58.03 -17.71 20.32
C GLN A 289 57.46 -16.31 20.65
N PRO A 290 57.78 -15.72 21.82
CA PRO A 290 57.21 -14.43 22.25
C PRO A 290 57.42 -13.25 21.28
N SER A 291 58.55 -13.23 20.56
CA SER A 291 58.84 -12.23 19.52
C SER A 291 57.94 -12.35 18.28
N GLU A 292 57.50 -13.57 17.96
CA GLU A 292 56.65 -13.89 16.80
C GLU A 292 55.16 -13.69 17.11
N GLN A 293 54.74 -13.91 18.37
CA GLN A 293 53.39 -13.65 18.85
C GLN A 293 53.01 -12.16 18.76
N GLY A 294 53.98 -11.26 19.00
CA GLY A 294 53.80 -9.81 18.85
C GLY A 294 53.61 -9.34 17.40
N LEU A 295 54.15 -10.09 16.43
CA LEU A 295 53.99 -9.82 15.00
C LEU A 295 52.66 -10.37 14.47
N LEU A 296 52.30 -11.59 14.87
CA LEU A 296 51.01 -12.21 14.54
C LEU A 296 49.82 -11.35 15.03
N SER A 297 49.92 -10.75 16.22
CA SER A 297 48.88 -9.87 16.75
C SER A 297 48.71 -8.57 15.96
N LYS A 298 49.82 -7.97 15.47
CA LYS A 298 49.77 -6.81 14.58
C LYS A 298 49.15 -7.15 13.21
N ALA A 299 49.55 -8.26 12.61
CA ALA A 299 49.00 -8.72 11.33
C ALA A 299 47.49 -8.99 11.42
N LEU A 300 47.04 -9.62 12.51
CA LEU A 300 45.60 -9.81 12.79
C LEU A 300 44.85 -8.49 12.97
N GLY A 301 45.45 -7.51 13.66
CA GLY A 301 44.84 -6.20 13.84
C GLY A 301 44.56 -5.51 12.51
N VAL A 302 45.50 -5.60 11.55
CA VAL A 302 45.35 -5.01 10.22
C VAL A 302 44.31 -5.77 9.38
N LEU A 303 44.34 -7.10 9.41
CA LEU A 303 43.34 -7.93 8.74
C LEU A 303 41.92 -7.65 9.25
N ASN A 304 41.74 -7.56 10.57
CA ASN A 304 40.43 -7.27 11.16
C ASN A 304 39.92 -5.88 10.80
N ALA A 305 40.79 -4.85 10.80
CA ALA A 305 40.41 -3.51 10.36
C ALA A 305 39.99 -3.48 8.87
N ALA A 306 40.69 -4.23 8.02
CA ALA A 306 40.34 -4.36 6.60
C ALA A 306 39.00 -5.11 6.40
N LEU A 307 38.75 -6.15 7.20
CA LEU A 307 37.50 -6.92 7.20
C LEU A 307 36.30 -6.07 7.66
N GLU A 308 36.45 -5.30 8.74
CA GLU A 308 35.42 -4.37 9.23
C GLU A 308 35.06 -3.32 8.17
N LYS A 309 36.08 -2.75 7.53
CA LYS A 309 35.88 -1.72 6.50
C LYS A 309 35.26 -2.29 5.22
N GLY A 310 35.63 -3.52 4.83
CA GLY A 310 34.99 -4.27 3.75
C GLY A 310 33.51 -4.54 4.01
N ASN A 311 33.16 -4.95 5.23
CA ASN A 311 31.77 -5.15 5.65
C ASN A 311 30.96 -3.84 5.57
N GLN A 312 31.53 -2.73 6.04
CA GLN A 312 30.86 -1.42 5.97
C GLN A 312 30.56 -1.01 4.51
N LEU A 313 31.52 -1.16 3.60
CA LEU A 313 31.33 -0.86 2.18
C LEU A 313 30.30 -1.78 1.50
N CYS A 314 30.24 -3.05 1.90
CA CYS A 314 29.22 -3.99 1.42
C CYS A 314 27.81 -3.57 1.85
N HIS A 315 27.62 -3.16 3.11
CA HIS A 315 26.34 -2.66 3.62
C HIS A 315 25.90 -1.37 2.92
N GLU A 316 26.81 -0.42 2.72
CA GLU A 316 26.52 0.82 2.00
C GLU A 316 26.13 0.54 0.53
N THR A 317 26.84 -0.37 -0.14
CA THR A 317 26.54 -0.75 -1.53
C THR A 317 25.20 -1.47 -1.65
N ALA A 318 24.83 -2.30 -0.68
CA ALA A 318 23.52 -2.96 -0.63
C ALA A 318 22.39 -1.94 -0.44
N SER A 319 22.57 -0.97 0.46
CA SER A 319 21.59 0.10 0.73
C SER A 319 21.33 0.99 -0.51
N VAL A 320 22.40 1.36 -1.24
CA VAL A 320 22.28 2.11 -2.50
C VAL A 320 21.54 1.28 -3.57
N ARG A 321 21.76 -0.04 -3.62
CA ARG A 321 21.10 -0.94 -4.58
C ARG A 321 19.61 -1.13 -4.30
N ILE A 322 19.20 -1.19 -3.03
CA ILE A 322 17.78 -1.25 -2.63
C ILE A 322 17.09 0.07 -2.95
N SER A 323 17.75 1.19 -2.65
CA SER A 323 17.25 2.52 -3.01
C SER A 323 17.06 2.65 -4.52
N ARG A 324 18.02 2.15 -5.32
CA ARG A 324 17.89 2.10 -6.79
C ARG A 324 16.73 1.22 -7.24
N LYS A 325 16.51 0.03 -6.66
CA LYS A 325 15.36 -0.82 -7.00
C LYS A 325 14.03 -0.15 -6.68
N SER A 326 13.93 0.53 -5.54
CA SER A 326 12.72 1.28 -5.17
C SER A 326 12.45 2.42 -6.16
N VAL A 327 13.49 3.12 -6.60
CA VAL A 327 13.38 4.15 -7.65
C VAL A 327 13.02 3.54 -9.01
N ASP A 328 13.59 2.37 -9.36
CA ASP A 328 13.27 1.65 -10.60
C ASP A 328 11.81 1.13 -10.59
N GLU A 329 11.30 0.64 -9.45
CA GLU A 329 9.89 0.25 -9.28
C GLU A 329 8.94 1.46 -9.37
N GLN A 330 9.33 2.59 -8.79
CA GLN A 330 8.60 3.86 -8.94
C GLN A 330 8.62 4.35 -10.39
N ALA A 331 9.75 4.23 -11.09
CA ALA A 331 9.86 4.57 -12.51
C ALA A 331 9.02 3.64 -13.40
N GLN A 332 8.94 2.34 -13.08
CA GLN A 332 8.05 1.39 -13.76
C GLN A 332 6.57 1.65 -13.48
N PHE A 333 6.23 2.08 -12.27
CA PHE A 333 4.88 2.55 -11.97
C PHE A 333 4.59 3.77 -12.85
N LEU A 334 5.46 4.77 -12.86
CA LEU A 334 5.34 6.01 -13.64
C LEU A 334 5.29 5.80 -15.16
N SER A 335 6.00 4.80 -15.71
CA SER A 335 5.94 4.48 -17.14
C SER A 335 4.56 3.94 -17.57
N ARG A 336 3.73 3.46 -16.64
CA ARG A 336 2.31 3.13 -16.94
C ARG A 336 1.43 4.38 -17.10
N PHE A 337 1.88 5.53 -16.61
CA PHE A 337 1.17 6.82 -16.67
C PHE A 337 1.63 7.65 -17.85
N MET A 338 2.92 7.57 -18.15
CA MET A 338 3.57 8.23 -19.26
C MET A 338 3.56 7.29 -20.46
N GLY A 339 2.50 7.37 -21.28
CA GLY A 339 2.51 6.69 -22.57
C GLY A 339 3.65 7.19 -23.44
N THR A 340 4.11 6.35 -24.36
CA THR A 340 5.09 6.77 -25.34
C THR A 340 4.43 7.69 -26.37
N PRO A 341 5.19 8.53 -27.10
CA PRO A 341 4.62 9.29 -28.22
C PRO A 341 3.89 8.42 -29.25
N ALA A 342 4.24 7.14 -29.36
CA ALA A 342 3.56 6.18 -30.24
C ALA A 342 2.17 5.76 -29.72
N ASP A 343 1.91 5.91 -28.42
CA ASP A 343 0.62 5.60 -27.79
C ASP A 343 -0.34 6.79 -27.82
N ILE A 344 0.12 7.98 -28.22
CA ILE A 344 -0.70 9.19 -28.26
C ILE A 344 -1.59 9.16 -29.50
N ILE A 345 -2.90 9.18 -29.26
CA ILE A 345 -3.95 9.28 -30.26
C ILE A 345 -4.44 10.73 -30.30
N CYS A 346 -4.37 11.32 -31.50
CA CYS A 346 -4.94 12.62 -31.81
C CYS A 346 -6.39 12.47 -32.27
N LEU A 347 -7.30 13.11 -31.56
CA LEU A 347 -8.74 13.11 -31.83
C LEU A 347 -9.19 14.50 -32.26
N ASN A 348 -10.13 14.55 -33.19
CA ASN A 348 -10.90 15.74 -33.53
C ASN A 348 -12.37 15.45 -33.19
N VAL A 349 -12.87 16.02 -32.10
CA VAL A 349 -14.24 15.79 -31.64
C VAL A 349 -15.05 17.06 -31.85
N GLY A 350 -15.97 17.05 -32.82
CA GLY A 350 -16.82 18.21 -33.14
C GLY A 350 -16.01 19.47 -33.49
N GLY A 351 -14.81 19.32 -34.05
CA GLY A 351 -13.88 20.42 -34.35
C GLY A 351 -12.88 20.75 -33.24
N LYS A 352 -13.04 20.19 -32.03
CA LYS A 352 -12.10 20.38 -30.91
C LYS A 352 -11.00 19.33 -30.97
N LEU A 353 -9.75 19.80 -31.03
CA LEU A 353 -8.58 18.94 -31.00
C LEU A 353 -8.30 18.46 -29.58
N MET A 354 -8.08 17.15 -29.44
CA MET A 354 -7.83 16.50 -28.16
C MET A 354 -6.79 15.40 -28.32
N GLU A 355 -6.00 15.15 -27.27
CA GLU A 355 -5.01 14.07 -27.24
C GLU A 355 -5.27 13.13 -26.06
N THR A 356 -5.07 11.83 -26.29
CA THR A 356 -5.18 10.80 -25.25
C THR A 356 -4.29 9.61 -25.56
N LEU A 357 -4.13 8.69 -24.62
CA LEU A 357 -3.39 7.45 -24.84
C LEU A 357 -4.30 6.36 -25.41
N GLN A 358 -3.80 5.50 -26.30
CA GLN A 358 -4.50 4.32 -26.80
C GLN A 358 -4.98 3.41 -25.64
N PRO A 359 -4.16 3.09 -24.60
CA PRO A 359 -4.62 2.41 -23.40
C PRO A 359 -5.76 3.10 -22.62
N THR A 360 -6.02 4.39 -22.86
CA THR A 360 -7.20 5.06 -22.29
C THR A 360 -8.45 4.60 -23.03
N LEU A 361 -8.39 4.61 -24.36
CA LEU A 361 -9.52 4.30 -25.23
C LEU A 361 -9.89 2.81 -25.19
N THR A 362 -8.91 1.95 -24.91
CA THR A 362 -9.09 0.50 -24.80
C THR A 362 -9.30 0.00 -23.37
N PHE A 363 -9.46 0.89 -22.37
CA PHE A 363 -9.61 0.50 -20.98
C PHE A 363 -10.83 -0.41 -20.72
N LEU A 364 -11.94 -0.17 -21.42
CA LEU A 364 -13.14 -1.01 -21.36
C LEU A 364 -13.22 -1.90 -22.60
N ASN A 365 -12.77 -3.15 -22.48
CA ASN A 365 -12.59 -4.10 -23.60
C ASN A 365 -13.82 -4.25 -24.51
N ASP A 366 -15.04 -4.19 -23.95
CA ASP A 366 -16.27 -4.37 -24.74
C ASP A 366 -16.79 -3.08 -25.41
N SER A 367 -16.15 -1.94 -25.16
CA SER A 367 -16.58 -0.65 -25.69
C SER A 367 -16.30 -0.52 -27.19
N THR A 368 -17.08 0.33 -27.87
CA THR A 368 -16.84 0.69 -29.28
C THR A 368 -15.48 1.35 -29.46
N LEU A 369 -15.02 2.12 -28.46
CA LEU A 369 -13.69 2.73 -28.46
C LEU A 369 -12.60 1.65 -28.38
N ALA A 370 -12.71 0.66 -27.49
CA ALA A 370 -11.72 -0.41 -27.43
C ALA A 370 -11.62 -1.15 -28.76
N LYS A 371 -12.75 -1.54 -29.35
CA LYS A 371 -12.79 -2.20 -30.67
C LYS A 371 -12.18 -1.35 -31.79
N LYS A 372 -12.33 -0.02 -31.73
CA LYS A 372 -11.80 0.90 -32.74
C LYS A 372 -10.28 1.11 -32.60
N PHE A 373 -9.73 0.93 -31.39
CA PHE A 373 -8.35 1.25 -31.04
C PHE A 373 -7.52 0.04 -30.57
N GLU A 374 -8.03 -1.20 -30.66
CA GLU A 374 -7.35 -2.45 -30.31
C GLU A 374 -6.97 -3.25 -31.58
N GLY A 375 -5.77 -3.86 -31.59
CA GLY A 375 -5.26 -4.64 -32.73
C GLY A 375 -4.68 -3.81 -33.89
N SER A 376 -4.39 -4.45 -35.02
CA SER A 376 -3.87 -3.78 -36.23
C SER A 376 -4.94 -2.87 -36.84
N TRP A 377 -5.01 -1.62 -36.35
CA TRP A 377 -5.53 -0.42 -37.00
C TRP A 377 -6.67 -0.69 -38.01
N THR A 378 -7.89 -0.88 -37.53
CA THR A 378 -9.11 -0.95 -38.36
C THR A 378 -9.79 0.42 -38.49
N LEU A 379 -9.02 1.51 -38.54
CA LEU A 379 -9.54 2.83 -38.91
C LEU A 379 -9.53 2.92 -40.43
N GLN A 380 -10.70 3.15 -41.01
CA GLN A 380 -10.81 3.38 -42.45
C GLN A 380 -10.30 4.80 -42.77
N SER A 381 -9.71 4.99 -43.95
CA SER A 381 -9.04 6.25 -44.33
C SER A 381 -9.94 7.48 -44.33
N ASP A 382 -11.25 7.27 -44.46
CA ASP A 382 -12.33 8.27 -44.42
C ASP A 382 -12.67 8.75 -43.00
N GLU A 383 -12.28 8.02 -41.95
CA GLU A 383 -12.45 8.45 -40.56
C GLU A 383 -11.30 9.35 -40.06
N MET A 384 -10.27 9.54 -40.90
CA MET A 384 -9.08 10.33 -40.60
C MET A 384 -9.13 11.69 -41.31
N VAL A 385 -9.35 12.75 -40.54
CA VAL A 385 -9.31 14.13 -41.04
C VAL A 385 -7.98 14.75 -40.61
N GLU A 386 -7.12 15.11 -41.57
CA GLU A 386 -5.79 15.68 -41.33
C GLU A 386 -4.90 14.81 -40.41
N GLY A 387 -5.01 13.48 -40.54
CA GLY A 387 -4.26 12.53 -39.72
C GLY A 387 -4.81 12.36 -38.29
N ARG A 388 -6.02 12.83 -38.02
CA ARG A 388 -6.70 12.72 -36.72
C ARG A 388 -8.00 11.95 -36.86
N VAL A 389 -8.35 11.15 -35.85
CA VAL A 389 -9.64 10.45 -35.83
C VAL A 389 -10.74 11.45 -35.56
N PHE A 390 -11.70 11.57 -36.47
CA PHE A 390 -12.83 12.47 -36.32
C PHE A 390 -14.02 11.79 -35.62
N PHE A 391 -14.60 12.50 -34.64
CA PHE A 391 -15.86 12.16 -34.00
C PHE A 391 -16.81 13.35 -34.12
N ASP A 392 -17.96 13.15 -34.77
CA ASP A 392 -19.00 14.18 -34.88
C ASP A 392 -19.89 14.21 -33.63
N GLU A 393 -19.29 14.56 -32.49
CA GLU A 393 -19.92 14.49 -31.18
C GLU A 393 -19.64 15.76 -30.34
N ASP A 394 -20.41 15.93 -29.26
CA ASP A 394 -20.19 17.01 -28.30
C ASP A 394 -18.82 16.86 -27.60
N SER A 395 -17.92 17.80 -27.90
CA SER A 395 -16.55 17.78 -27.40
C SER A 395 -16.43 17.89 -25.87
N GLU A 396 -17.37 18.54 -25.20
CA GLU A 396 -17.37 18.68 -23.74
C GLU A 396 -17.73 17.34 -23.09
N LEU A 397 -18.75 16.65 -23.62
CA LEU A 397 -19.15 15.34 -23.14
C LEU A 397 -18.08 14.28 -23.44
N PHE A 398 -17.47 14.34 -24.61
CA PHE A 398 -16.38 13.42 -24.95
C PHE A 398 -15.15 13.65 -24.05
N GLN A 399 -14.85 14.90 -23.68
CA GLN A 399 -13.82 15.20 -22.69
C GLN A 399 -14.11 14.57 -21.33
N VAL A 400 -15.37 14.57 -20.93
CA VAL A 400 -15.81 13.88 -19.71
C VAL A 400 -15.63 12.36 -19.84
N ILE A 401 -15.93 11.74 -20.99
CA ILE A 401 -15.63 10.32 -21.25
C ILE A 401 -14.14 10.04 -21.10
N LEU A 402 -13.28 10.85 -21.73
CA LEU A 402 -11.82 10.66 -21.63
C LEU A 402 -11.34 10.78 -20.19
N LEU A 403 -11.88 11.73 -19.41
CA LEU A 403 -11.59 11.85 -17.99
C LEU A 403 -11.97 10.57 -17.22
N HIS A 404 -13.15 10.01 -17.51
CA HIS A 404 -13.64 8.77 -16.88
C HIS A 404 -12.74 7.58 -17.18
N LEU A 405 -12.37 7.39 -18.43
CA LEU A 405 -11.49 6.29 -18.83
C LEU A 405 -10.08 6.43 -18.24
N ARG A 406 -9.55 7.67 -18.17
CA ARG A 406 -8.23 7.95 -17.56
C ARG A 406 -8.22 7.61 -16.07
N LEU A 407 -9.25 8.06 -15.35
CA LEU A 407 -9.38 7.81 -13.92
C LEU A 407 -9.79 6.36 -13.62
N GLY A 408 -10.57 5.72 -14.48
CA GLY A 408 -10.85 4.28 -14.43
C GLY A 408 -9.57 3.45 -14.51
N ARG A 409 -8.68 3.77 -15.46
CA ARG A 409 -7.35 3.16 -15.56
C ARG A 409 -6.48 3.42 -14.33
N LEU A 410 -6.64 4.58 -13.69
CA LEU A 410 -5.88 4.97 -12.50
C LEU A 410 -6.32 4.22 -11.24
N LEU A 411 -7.63 4.19 -11.00
CA LEU A 411 -8.23 3.78 -9.72
C LEU A 411 -8.77 2.35 -9.75
N GLY A 412 -8.86 1.74 -10.94
CA GLY A 412 -9.53 0.44 -11.14
C GLY A 412 -11.05 0.52 -11.03
N SER A 413 -11.63 1.70 -10.80
CA SER A 413 -13.06 1.94 -10.67
C SER A 413 -13.48 3.23 -11.39
N THR A 414 -14.74 3.29 -11.81
CA THR A 414 -15.32 4.42 -12.54
C THR A 414 -16.19 5.23 -11.59
N PHE A 415 -16.20 6.56 -11.74
CA PHE A 415 -17.03 7.51 -10.98
C PHE A 415 -18.09 8.11 -11.91
N SER A 416 -19.03 8.89 -11.37
CA SER A 416 -19.98 9.66 -12.17
C SER A 416 -19.50 11.10 -12.33
N PRO A 417 -19.56 11.70 -13.54
CA PRO A 417 -19.32 13.12 -13.67
C PRO A 417 -20.54 13.90 -13.19
N LYS A 418 -20.30 14.99 -12.44
CA LYS A 418 -21.32 16.02 -12.26
C LYS A 418 -21.51 16.74 -13.59
N LEU A 419 -22.65 16.50 -14.25
CA LEU A 419 -23.04 17.13 -15.50
C LEU A 419 -24.18 18.12 -15.28
N PRO A 420 -24.21 19.26 -15.99
CA PRO A 420 -25.40 20.13 -16.04
C PRO A 420 -26.64 19.32 -16.45
N ALA A 421 -27.80 19.65 -15.87
CA ALA A 421 -29.04 18.90 -16.07
C ALA A 421 -29.42 18.74 -17.55
N GLU A 422 -29.20 19.79 -18.36
CA GLU A 422 -29.42 19.81 -19.81
C GLU A 422 -28.55 18.82 -20.60
N LYS A 423 -27.38 18.45 -20.07
CA LYS A 423 -26.42 17.53 -20.70
C LYS A 423 -26.64 16.06 -20.31
N ALA A 424 -27.51 15.78 -19.32
CA ALA A 424 -27.76 14.43 -18.83
C ALA A 424 -28.39 13.49 -19.88
N GLY A 425 -29.30 14.01 -20.71
CA GLY A 425 -29.90 13.26 -21.82
C GLY A 425 -28.87 12.91 -22.90
N PRO A 426 -28.17 13.90 -23.48
CA PRO A 426 -27.04 13.68 -24.40
C PRO A 426 -25.99 12.69 -23.87
N TRP A 427 -25.60 12.81 -22.59
CA TRP A 427 -24.66 11.90 -21.94
C TRP A 427 -25.09 10.43 -22.01
N LYS A 428 -26.35 10.14 -21.65
CA LYS A 428 -26.88 8.76 -21.72
C LYS A 428 -26.88 8.20 -23.14
N ARG A 429 -27.16 9.04 -24.15
CA ARG A 429 -27.09 8.64 -25.56
C ARG A 429 -25.66 8.33 -25.98
N LEU A 430 -24.72 9.19 -25.61
CA LEU A 430 -23.30 9.04 -25.94
C LEU A 430 -22.71 7.76 -25.33
N LEU A 431 -23.02 7.49 -24.05
CA LEU A 431 -22.59 6.25 -23.40
C LEU A 431 -23.19 5.00 -24.05
N LYS A 432 -24.43 5.07 -24.51
CA LYS A 432 -25.05 3.97 -25.27
C LYS A 432 -24.36 3.77 -26.62
N TYR A 433 -24.08 4.86 -27.34
CA TYR A 433 -23.45 4.83 -28.65
C TYR A 433 -22.07 4.16 -28.62
N PHE A 434 -21.23 4.51 -27.63
CA PHE A 434 -19.91 3.91 -27.48
C PHE A 434 -19.89 2.58 -26.70
N ASN A 435 -21.04 2.01 -26.36
CA ASN A 435 -21.16 0.85 -25.49
C ASN A 435 -20.41 1.01 -24.14
N LEU A 436 -20.51 2.20 -23.55
CA LEU A 436 -19.88 2.61 -22.28
C LEU A 436 -20.89 2.59 -21.12
N GLN A 437 -21.97 1.84 -21.22
CA GLN A 437 -23.00 1.77 -20.17
C GLN A 437 -22.49 1.18 -18.86
N ALA A 438 -21.37 0.43 -18.88
CA ALA A 438 -20.67 0.02 -17.66
C ALA A 438 -20.23 1.22 -16.81
N LEU A 439 -19.97 2.39 -17.42
CA LEU A 439 -19.71 3.64 -16.68
C LEU A 439 -20.91 4.12 -15.87
N LEU A 440 -22.13 3.66 -16.19
CA LEU A 440 -23.35 3.95 -15.43
C LEU A 440 -23.66 2.93 -14.33
N LYS A 441 -23.11 1.71 -14.42
CA LYS A 441 -23.46 0.60 -13.50
C LYS A 441 -22.93 0.80 -12.08
N ASN A 442 -21.92 1.65 -11.89
CA ASN A 442 -21.33 1.95 -10.59
C ASN A 442 -21.88 3.25 -9.95
N ASN A 443 -22.92 3.85 -10.54
CA ASN A 443 -23.36 5.22 -10.21
C ASN A 443 -24.41 5.29 -9.10
N LEU A 444 -23.95 5.24 -7.85
CA LEU A 444 -24.68 5.90 -6.78
C LEU A 444 -24.33 7.40 -6.79
N ASP A 445 -25.32 8.30 -6.89
CA ASP A 445 -25.10 9.74 -6.67
C ASP A 445 -24.94 10.01 -5.17
N SER A 446 -23.78 9.66 -4.63
CA SER A 446 -23.45 9.79 -3.21
C SER A 446 -22.05 10.37 -3.03
N GLU A 447 -21.91 11.32 -2.13
CA GLU A 447 -20.62 11.82 -1.65
C GLU A 447 -20.15 11.10 -0.38
N LEU A 448 -21.00 10.22 0.19
CA LEU A 448 -20.73 9.51 1.43
C LEU A 448 -20.43 8.03 1.23
N LEU A 449 -21.03 7.39 0.22
CA LEU A 449 -21.08 5.93 0.12
C LEU A 449 -19.94 5.30 -0.69
N ASP A 450 -19.05 6.04 -1.34
CA ASP A 450 -17.84 5.58 -2.05
C ASP A 450 -17.79 4.05 -2.35
N ALA A 451 -16.85 3.31 -1.76
CA ALA A 451 -16.72 1.85 -1.90
C ALA A 451 -17.70 1.03 -1.04
N HIS A 452 -18.54 1.70 -0.24
CA HIS A 452 -19.49 1.08 0.69
C HIS A 452 -20.93 0.98 0.14
N GLY A 453 -21.20 1.57 -1.04
CA GLY A 453 -22.51 1.54 -1.68
C GLY A 453 -23.00 0.13 -1.97
N GLU A 454 -22.12 -0.76 -2.43
CA GLU A 454 -22.44 -2.18 -2.68
C GLU A 454 -22.91 -2.91 -1.42
N ALA A 455 -22.27 -2.66 -0.27
CA ALA A 455 -22.67 -3.27 0.99
C ALA A 455 -24.06 -2.79 1.44
N LEU A 456 -24.40 -1.51 1.19
CA LEU A 456 -25.73 -0.99 1.46
C LEU A 456 -26.78 -1.59 0.52
N LEU A 457 -26.47 -1.69 -0.77
CA LEU A 457 -27.36 -2.30 -1.77
C LEU A 457 -27.64 -3.77 -1.43
N ALA A 458 -26.62 -4.53 -1.03
CA ALA A 458 -26.78 -5.90 -0.56
C ALA A 458 -27.71 -6.00 0.66
N MET A 459 -27.52 -5.14 1.68
CA MET A 459 -28.39 -5.11 2.86
C MET A 459 -29.85 -4.77 2.51
N LEU A 460 -30.06 -3.85 1.56
CA LEU A 460 -31.40 -3.51 1.08
C LEU A 460 -32.03 -4.68 0.31
N GLN A 461 -31.29 -5.33 -0.59
CA GLN A 461 -31.79 -6.49 -1.36
C GLN A 461 -32.19 -7.66 -0.45
N GLU A 462 -31.39 -7.98 0.57
CA GLU A 462 -31.70 -9.03 1.55
C GLU A 462 -32.95 -8.76 2.38
N SER A 463 -33.32 -7.48 2.56
CA SER A 463 -34.45 -7.07 3.41
C SER A 463 -35.80 -7.11 2.68
N MET A 464 -35.78 -7.22 1.34
CA MET A 464 -36.97 -7.08 0.52
C MET A 464 -37.56 -8.45 0.14
N PRO A 465 -38.88 -8.66 0.21
CA PRO A 465 -39.51 -9.91 -0.21
C PRO A 465 -39.50 -10.06 -1.75
N GLY A 466 -38.83 -11.10 -2.25
CA GLY A 466 -38.78 -11.44 -3.68
C GLY A 466 -37.36 -11.70 -4.18
N SER A 467 -37.00 -12.97 -4.34
CA SER A 467 -35.71 -13.42 -4.89
C SER A 467 -35.45 -12.80 -6.27
N GLY A 468 -34.44 -11.92 -6.38
CA GLY A 468 -33.93 -11.40 -7.65
C GLY A 468 -34.34 -9.97 -8.04
N THR A 469 -34.99 -9.21 -7.16
CA THR A 469 -35.39 -7.81 -7.46
C THR A 469 -34.17 -6.88 -7.44
N GLU A 470 -33.89 -6.17 -8.54
CA GLU A 470 -32.79 -5.22 -8.62
C GLU A 470 -33.18 -3.92 -7.87
N VAL A 471 -32.37 -3.50 -6.90
CA VAL A 471 -32.61 -2.28 -6.11
C VAL A 471 -31.76 -1.15 -6.68
N SER A 472 -32.36 0.03 -6.84
CA SER A 472 -31.66 1.26 -7.21
C SER A 472 -31.97 2.40 -6.24
N LEU A 473 -30.98 3.26 -6.02
CA LEU A 473 -31.09 4.42 -5.13
C LEU A 473 -31.10 5.71 -5.94
N ASN A 474 -32.09 6.57 -5.68
CA ASN A 474 -32.17 7.91 -6.24
C ASN A 474 -32.00 8.95 -5.13
N LEU A 475 -30.98 9.80 -5.22
CA LEU A 475 -30.72 10.83 -4.21
C LEU A 475 -31.87 11.85 -4.17
N LEU A 476 -32.52 11.98 -3.01
CA LEU A 476 -33.55 12.96 -2.74
C LEU A 476 -32.97 14.23 -2.12
N PHE A 477 -32.12 14.04 -1.10
CA PHE A 477 -31.63 15.09 -0.24
C PHE A 477 -30.17 14.85 0.14
N ARG A 478 -29.34 15.89 0.13
CA ARG A 478 -27.98 15.92 0.70
C ARG A 478 -27.85 17.20 1.52
N ALA A 479 -27.52 17.09 2.80
CA ALA A 479 -27.55 18.25 3.70
C ALA A 479 -26.56 19.35 3.28
N SER A 480 -25.37 19.00 2.80
CA SER A 480 -24.41 19.95 2.24
C SER A 480 -24.85 20.65 0.94
N ARG A 481 -25.76 20.03 0.17
CA ARG A 481 -26.31 20.59 -1.09
C ARG A 481 -27.58 21.40 -0.85
N ASP A 482 -28.50 20.86 -0.07
CA ASP A 482 -29.87 21.34 0.08
C ASP A 482 -30.08 22.14 1.40
N GLY A 483 -29.07 22.15 2.27
CA GLY A 483 -29.09 22.82 3.57
C GLY A 483 -29.52 21.88 4.71
N TYR A 484 -29.02 22.14 5.92
CA TYR A 484 -29.21 21.24 7.06
C TYR A 484 -30.60 21.34 7.74
N SER A 485 -31.41 22.35 7.40
CA SER A 485 -32.69 22.62 8.08
C SER A 485 -33.72 21.47 7.96
N THR A 486 -34.58 21.29 8.97
CA THR A 486 -35.66 20.28 8.92
C THR A 486 -36.67 20.60 7.82
N GLN A 487 -36.89 21.90 7.54
CA GLN A 487 -37.74 22.35 6.44
C GLN A 487 -37.22 21.84 5.09
N ALA A 488 -35.92 21.94 4.83
CA ALA A 488 -35.31 21.45 3.59
C ALA A 488 -35.42 19.92 3.46
N PHE A 489 -35.24 19.19 4.57
CA PHE A 489 -35.46 17.75 4.62
C PHE A 489 -36.90 17.38 4.25
N HIS A 490 -37.89 17.94 4.94
CA HIS A 490 -39.31 17.61 4.70
C HIS A 490 -39.78 18.01 3.29
N GLN A 491 -39.28 19.13 2.74
CA GLN A 491 -39.57 19.53 1.36
C GLN A 491 -39.11 18.52 0.30
N LYS A 492 -38.09 17.69 0.61
CA LYS A 492 -37.48 16.74 -0.34
C LYS A 492 -37.84 15.29 -0.04
N CYS A 493 -38.04 14.94 1.22
CA CYS A 493 -38.13 13.55 1.68
C CYS A 493 -39.56 13.10 2.02
N ASP A 494 -40.49 14.03 2.26
CA ASP A 494 -41.85 13.67 2.61
C ASP A 494 -42.58 13.00 1.42
N ALA A 495 -43.43 12.02 1.73
CA ALA A 495 -44.24 11.26 0.77
C ALA A 495 -43.45 10.54 -0.36
N GLN A 496 -42.15 10.29 -0.18
CA GLN A 496 -41.31 9.63 -1.21
C GLN A 496 -41.36 8.10 -1.18
N GLY A 497 -42.12 7.48 -0.27
CA GLY A 497 -42.15 6.03 -0.12
C GLY A 497 -40.96 5.48 0.68
N PRO A 498 -40.50 4.26 0.35
CA PRO A 498 -39.31 3.66 0.95
C PRO A 498 -38.06 4.52 0.76
N THR A 499 -37.34 4.80 1.84
CA THR A 499 -36.14 5.63 1.82
C THR A 499 -35.04 5.04 2.70
N VAL A 500 -33.80 5.36 2.32
CA VAL A 500 -32.62 5.06 3.13
C VAL A 500 -31.88 6.36 3.46
N VAL A 501 -31.57 6.54 4.73
CA VAL A 501 -30.82 7.69 5.27
C VAL A 501 -29.42 7.23 5.60
N VAL A 502 -28.40 7.94 5.12
CA VAL A 502 -26.98 7.66 5.35
C VAL A 502 -26.32 8.91 5.90
N ALA A 503 -25.64 8.80 7.02
CA ALA A 503 -24.98 9.91 7.71
C ALA A 503 -23.50 9.58 7.99
N LYS A 504 -22.66 10.62 7.93
CA LYS A 504 -21.24 10.55 8.28
C LYS A 504 -20.95 11.40 9.50
N SER A 505 -20.45 10.79 10.58
CA SER A 505 -20.03 11.56 11.76
C SER A 505 -18.65 12.22 11.60
N ALA A 506 -18.35 13.20 12.45
CA ALA A 506 -17.03 13.82 12.53
C ALA A 506 -15.93 12.83 12.90
N GLY A 507 -16.26 11.77 13.66
CA GLY A 507 -15.38 10.63 13.90
C GLY A 507 -15.16 9.73 12.69
N GLY A 508 -15.77 10.00 11.52
CA GLY A 508 -15.59 9.21 10.30
C GLY A 508 -16.44 7.95 10.21
N HIS A 509 -17.50 7.84 11.02
CA HIS A 509 -18.41 6.70 11.00
C HIS A 509 -19.50 6.89 9.95
N LEU A 510 -19.77 5.85 9.15
CA LEU A 510 -20.90 5.80 8.21
C LEU A 510 -22.00 4.90 8.77
N PHE A 511 -23.18 5.46 8.98
CA PHE A 511 -24.33 4.78 9.59
C PHE A 511 -25.64 5.36 9.08
N GLY A 512 -26.76 4.74 9.43
CA GLY A 512 -28.05 5.18 8.92
C GLY A 512 -29.21 4.27 9.31
N GLY A 513 -30.31 4.48 8.59
CA GLY A 513 -31.52 3.66 8.72
C GLY A 513 -32.29 3.60 7.41
N TYR A 514 -32.91 2.46 7.16
CA TYR A 514 -33.88 2.23 6.09
C TYR A 514 -35.28 2.14 6.69
N THR A 515 -36.28 2.65 5.97
CA THR A 515 -37.69 2.44 6.24
C THR A 515 -38.46 2.34 4.93
N GLU A 516 -39.43 1.44 4.89
CA GLU A 516 -40.43 1.33 3.83
C GLU A 516 -41.55 2.38 3.95
N THR A 517 -41.66 3.03 5.11
CA THR A 517 -42.71 3.98 5.45
C THR A 517 -42.32 5.40 5.04
N SER A 518 -43.25 6.13 4.42
CA SER A 518 -43.00 7.52 4.02
C SER A 518 -42.89 8.46 5.21
N TRP A 519 -41.93 9.38 5.14
CA TRP A 519 -41.85 10.55 6.02
C TRP A 519 -43.03 11.50 5.79
N ASP A 520 -43.44 12.19 6.86
CA ASP A 520 -44.26 13.39 6.80
C ASP A 520 -43.97 14.30 8.01
N SER A 521 -44.83 15.30 8.23
CA SER A 521 -44.75 16.26 9.33
C SER A 521 -45.87 16.08 10.38
N SER A 522 -46.49 14.90 10.50
CA SER A 522 -47.71 14.68 11.29
C SER A 522 -47.55 14.75 12.82
N SER A 523 -46.31 14.68 13.32
CA SER A 523 -45.98 14.54 14.75
C SER A 523 -46.38 13.19 15.35
N GLU A 524 -46.43 12.14 14.53
CA GLU A 524 -46.84 10.78 14.90
C GLU A 524 -45.73 9.73 14.73
N TRP A 525 -45.85 8.67 15.52
CA TRP A 525 -45.11 7.44 15.30
C TRP A 525 -45.75 6.62 14.18
N LYS A 526 -44.92 6.01 13.34
CA LYS A 526 -45.40 5.16 12.25
C LYS A 526 -44.84 3.75 12.36
N ASP A 527 -45.71 2.80 12.01
CA ASP A 527 -45.36 1.39 11.91
C ASP A 527 -44.36 1.17 10.78
N SER A 528 -43.45 0.23 11.01
CA SER A 528 -42.54 -0.31 9.99
C SER A 528 -42.20 -1.74 10.39
N GLN A 529 -42.24 -2.65 9.43
CA GLN A 529 -41.91 -4.07 9.58
C GLN A 529 -40.55 -4.38 8.97
N GLU A 530 -40.17 -3.68 7.90
CA GLU A 530 -38.91 -3.91 7.16
C GLU A 530 -37.80 -2.92 7.54
N ALA A 531 -38.11 -1.91 8.36
CA ALA A 531 -37.14 -0.91 8.77
C ALA A 531 -35.98 -1.53 9.58
N PHE A 532 -34.78 -1.01 9.34
CA PHE A 532 -33.58 -1.41 10.06
C PHE A 532 -32.60 -0.26 10.16
N LEU A 533 -31.78 -0.27 11.21
CA LEU A 533 -30.61 0.59 11.34
C LEU A 533 -29.37 -0.14 10.84
N PHE A 534 -28.37 0.61 10.41
CA PHE A 534 -27.12 0.02 9.98
C PHE A 534 -25.91 0.90 10.28
N ARG A 535 -24.75 0.26 10.32
CA ARG A 535 -23.43 0.90 10.28
C ARG A 535 -22.63 0.25 9.17
N LEU A 536 -22.08 1.05 8.26
CA LEU A 536 -21.30 0.60 7.10
C LEU A 536 -19.80 0.61 7.35
N ALA A 537 -19.29 1.66 8.02
CA ALA A 537 -17.86 1.85 8.21
C ALA A 537 -17.54 2.76 9.40
N GLY A 538 -16.27 2.80 9.79
CA GLY A 538 -15.72 3.74 10.77
C GLY A 538 -14.25 3.42 11.08
N PRO A 539 -13.56 4.29 11.84
CA PRO A 539 -12.19 4.03 12.30
C PRO A 539 -12.07 2.68 13.01
N GLY A 540 -10.97 1.96 12.78
CA GLY A 540 -10.75 0.63 13.37
C GLY A 540 -11.28 -0.55 12.54
N ASN A 541 -11.52 -0.34 11.23
CA ASN A 541 -11.93 -1.38 10.26
C ASN A 541 -13.14 -2.21 10.71
N ILE A 542 -14.20 -1.49 11.06
CA ILE A 542 -15.42 -2.03 11.68
C ILE A 542 -16.27 -2.70 10.61
N GLN A 543 -16.68 -3.95 10.85
CA GLN A 543 -17.55 -4.69 9.93
C GLN A 543 -18.93 -4.05 9.87
N PRO A 544 -19.61 -4.08 8.70
CA PRO A 544 -20.99 -3.66 8.58
C PRO A 544 -21.90 -4.40 9.57
N SER A 545 -22.90 -3.71 10.10
CA SER A 545 -23.91 -4.30 10.99
C SER A 545 -25.29 -3.78 10.64
N LYS A 546 -26.28 -4.67 10.78
CA LYS A 546 -27.70 -4.41 10.53
C LYS A 546 -28.48 -4.72 11.79
N HIS A 547 -29.43 -3.86 12.13
CA HIS A 547 -30.17 -3.88 13.39
C HIS A 547 -31.65 -3.73 13.07
N GLY A 548 -32.38 -4.85 13.03
CA GLY A 548 -33.82 -4.85 12.75
C GLY A 548 -34.66 -4.40 13.95
N ILE A 549 -35.93 -4.12 13.71
CA ILE A 549 -36.92 -3.93 14.79
C ILE A 549 -37.07 -5.25 15.56
N PHE A 550 -37.11 -5.18 16.89
CA PHE A 550 -37.39 -6.36 17.74
C PHE A 550 -38.53 -6.16 18.72
N GLN A 551 -38.91 -4.90 18.98
CA GLN A 551 -40.03 -4.56 19.85
C GLN A 551 -40.61 -3.20 19.44
N SER A 552 -41.81 -2.89 19.93
CA SER A 552 -42.48 -1.62 19.62
C SER A 552 -42.63 -1.35 18.12
N HIS A 553 -43.04 -2.37 17.34
CA HIS A 553 -43.24 -2.31 15.88
C HIS A 553 -44.00 -1.05 15.41
N PRO A 554 -45.10 -0.62 16.07
CA PRO A 554 -45.83 0.60 15.69
C PRO A 554 -45.03 1.91 15.80
N HIS A 555 -43.82 1.87 16.36
CA HIS A 555 -42.92 3.02 16.56
C HIS A 555 -41.63 2.88 15.75
N GLY A 556 -41.70 2.35 14.52
CA GLY A 556 -40.55 2.17 13.63
C GLY A 556 -39.84 3.49 13.30
N ILE A 557 -40.61 4.52 12.93
CA ILE A 557 -40.11 5.88 12.69
C ILE A 557 -40.97 6.94 13.39
N TYR A 558 -40.41 8.13 13.62
CA TYR A 558 -41.15 9.30 14.12
C TYR A 558 -41.13 10.43 13.09
N CYS A 559 -42.31 10.88 12.68
CA CYS A 559 -42.48 11.95 11.72
C CYS A 559 -42.88 13.23 12.46
N HIS A 560 -42.03 14.26 12.47
CA HIS A 560 -42.29 15.50 13.21
C HIS A 560 -41.59 16.68 12.52
N ALA A 561 -42.31 17.78 12.30
CA ALA A 561 -41.83 18.94 11.53
C ALA A 561 -40.50 19.57 12.04
N GLY A 562 -40.23 19.42 13.34
CA GLY A 562 -39.00 19.88 14.00
C GLY A 562 -37.85 18.88 14.02
N HIS A 563 -37.95 17.73 13.35
CA HIS A 563 -36.91 16.71 13.27
C HIS A 563 -36.57 16.40 11.80
N ALA A 564 -35.35 15.92 11.55
CA ALA A 564 -35.07 15.25 10.29
C ALA A 564 -35.37 13.75 10.50
N ALA A 565 -34.56 12.88 9.91
CA ALA A 565 -34.73 11.44 10.07
C ALA A 565 -34.67 11.00 11.56
N THR A 566 -35.75 10.34 12.02
CA THR A 566 -35.88 9.79 13.37
C THR A 566 -36.44 8.37 13.33
N PHE A 567 -35.72 7.43 13.93
CA PHE A 567 -36.05 6.01 13.98
C PHE A 567 -36.23 5.57 15.44
N GLY A 568 -37.28 4.78 15.69
CA GLY A 568 -37.50 4.03 16.93
C GLY A 568 -38.18 4.82 18.05
N GLY A 569 -39.10 4.17 18.79
CA GLY A 569 -39.95 4.70 19.87
C GLY A 569 -39.23 5.39 21.03
N GLY A 570 -37.92 5.17 21.16
CA GLY A 570 -37.03 5.83 22.12
C GLY A 570 -36.04 6.80 21.48
N HIS A 571 -36.23 7.15 20.21
CA HIS A 571 -35.28 7.87 19.36
C HIS A 571 -33.93 7.16 19.24
N ASP A 572 -33.98 5.88 18.86
CA ASP A 572 -32.83 4.99 18.66
C ASP A 572 -31.79 5.63 17.74
N ILE A 573 -32.24 6.33 16.70
CA ILE A 573 -31.48 7.35 15.96
C ILE A 573 -32.35 8.59 15.82
N ARG A 574 -31.81 9.76 16.15
CA ARG A 574 -32.44 11.05 15.83
C ARG A 574 -31.41 12.02 15.27
N ILE A 575 -31.55 12.33 13.99
CA ILE A 575 -30.79 13.37 13.31
C ILE A 575 -31.58 14.68 13.40
N HIS A 576 -30.94 15.75 13.86
CA HIS A 576 -31.54 17.07 13.92
C HIS A 576 -30.49 18.15 13.60
N PRO A 577 -30.89 19.22 12.91
CA PRO A 577 -30.01 20.36 12.69
C PRO A 577 -29.69 21.10 13.99
N GLU A 578 -28.48 21.63 14.06
CA GLU A 578 -28.05 22.58 15.08
C GLU A 578 -27.11 23.62 14.44
N GLY A 579 -27.68 24.78 14.09
CA GLY A 579 -26.95 25.86 13.41
C GLY A 579 -26.52 25.46 12.00
N ALA A 580 -25.20 25.52 11.73
CA ALA A 580 -24.61 25.20 10.43
C ALA A 580 -24.20 23.72 10.26
N ALA A 581 -24.62 22.84 11.18
CA ALA A 581 -24.32 21.41 11.15
C ALA A 581 -25.52 20.57 11.58
N ALA A 582 -25.43 19.24 11.45
CA ALA A 582 -26.38 18.32 12.06
C ALA A 582 -25.76 17.62 13.27
N LYS A 583 -26.60 17.20 14.22
CA LYS A 583 -26.24 16.28 15.30
C LYS A 583 -27.10 15.04 15.24
N VAL A 584 -26.52 13.95 15.72
CA VAL A 584 -27.23 12.69 15.93
C VAL A 584 -27.20 12.34 17.42
N THR A 585 -28.33 11.84 17.91
CA THR A 585 -28.40 11.14 19.20
C THR A 585 -28.81 9.69 18.99
N PHE A 586 -28.25 8.81 19.82
CA PHE A 586 -28.54 7.38 19.79
C PHE A 586 -29.14 6.88 21.10
N ASN A 587 -30.11 5.98 20.98
CA ASN A 587 -30.70 5.25 22.09
C ASN A 587 -31.05 3.81 21.67
N ILE A 588 -30.10 3.15 20.99
CA ILE A 588 -30.34 1.85 20.36
C ILE A 588 -30.57 0.78 21.43
N GLY A 589 -31.56 -0.08 21.17
CA GLY A 589 -32.05 -1.09 22.10
C GLY A 589 -33.46 -0.79 22.62
N HIS A 590 -34.11 0.28 22.16
CA HIS A 590 -35.50 0.58 22.53
C HIS A 590 -36.51 0.06 21.51
N THR A 591 -36.29 0.23 20.20
CA THR A 591 -37.13 -0.37 19.14
C THR A 591 -36.31 -1.29 18.24
N TYR A 592 -35.08 -0.88 17.93
CA TYR A 592 -34.14 -1.62 17.10
C TYR A 592 -33.13 -2.39 17.95
N GLN A 593 -32.72 -3.56 17.47
CA GLN A 593 -31.80 -4.45 18.16
C GLN A 593 -30.47 -3.73 18.43
N SER A 594 -29.89 -3.95 19.61
CA SER A 594 -28.53 -3.50 19.91
C SER A 594 -27.49 -4.58 19.60
N ALA A 595 -27.90 -5.84 19.49
CA ALA A 595 -26.99 -6.95 19.25
C ALA A 595 -26.36 -6.90 17.85
N SER A 596 -25.04 -7.05 17.78
CA SER A 596 -24.29 -7.17 16.53
C SER A 596 -23.21 -8.27 16.66
N PRO A 597 -22.61 -8.73 15.55
CA PRO A 597 -21.46 -9.63 15.60
C PRO A 597 -20.27 -9.11 16.43
N GLN A 598 -20.23 -7.81 16.73
CA GLN A 598 -19.18 -7.14 17.50
C GLN A 598 -19.59 -6.87 18.97
N GLY A 599 -20.77 -7.35 19.39
CA GLY A 599 -21.35 -7.08 20.70
C GLY A 599 -22.55 -6.12 20.65
N ASN A 600 -23.03 -5.70 21.82
CA ASN A 600 -24.18 -4.81 21.93
C ASN A 600 -23.78 -3.34 21.68
N LEU A 601 -24.32 -2.75 20.61
CA LEU A 601 -24.11 -1.36 20.23
C LEU A 601 -25.27 -0.50 20.76
N THR A 602 -24.93 0.50 21.59
CA THR A 602 -25.91 1.53 22.05
C THR A 602 -25.88 2.79 21.18
N TYR A 603 -24.93 2.87 20.23
CA TYR A 603 -24.74 3.95 19.28
C TYR A 603 -23.94 3.46 18.05
N LEU A 604 -24.08 4.11 16.89
CA LEU A 604 -23.42 3.70 15.63
C LEU A 604 -22.28 4.62 15.19
N ALA A 605 -22.02 5.69 15.95
CA ALA A 605 -20.93 6.66 15.72
C ALA A 605 -19.82 6.52 16.79
N GLU A 606 -19.05 7.58 17.01
CA GLU A 606 -18.02 7.66 18.05
C GLU A 606 -18.58 7.78 19.48
N ALA A 607 -19.83 8.24 19.62
CA ALA A 607 -20.50 8.43 20.92
C ALA A 607 -22.03 8.44 20.79
N ARG A 608 -22.73 8.39 21.94
CA ARG A 608 -24.21 8.53 22.02
C ARG A 608 -24.75 9.85 21.46
N ARG A 609 -23.93 10.89 21.45
CA ARG A 609 -24.21 12.17 20.79
C ARG A 609 -23.00 12.47 19.91
N ALA A 610 -23.21 12.67 18.62
CA ALA A 610 -22.14 12.93 17.67
C ALA A 610 -22.52 14.07 16.71
N VAL A 611 -21.50 14.74 16.18
CA VAL A 611 -21.68 15.72 15.10
C VAL A 611 -21.73 14.96 13.79
N VAL A 612 -22.74 15.26 12.98
CA VAL A 612 -22.89 14.74 11.62
C VAL A 612 -22.31 15.76 10.66
N THR A 613 -21.24 15.37 9.97
CA THR A 613 -20.57 16.21 8.96
C THR A 613 -21.45 16.39 7.74
N ASP A 614 -22.13 15.34 7.29
CA ASP A 614 -23.13 15.39 6.24
C ASP A 614 -24.05 14.16 6.31
N TYR A 615 -25.22 14.26 5.69
CA TYR A 615 -26.13 13.12 5.53
C TYR A 615 -26.94 13.23 4.22
N GLU A 616 -27.23 12.06 3.66
CA GLU A 616 -27.93 11.86 2.40
C GLU A 616 -29.17 10.99 2.60
N VAL A 617 -30.20 11.26 1.82
CA VAL A 617 -31.43 10.48 1.80
C VAL A 617 -31.72 10.05 0.37
N PHE A 618 -31.95 8.76 0.18
CA PHE A 618 -32.25 8.18 -1.12
C PHE A 618 -33.64 7.55 -1.11
N ALA A 619 -34.39 7.76 -2.20
CA ALA A 619 -35.54 6.93 -2.52
C ALA A 619 -35.05 5.54 -2.95
N VAL A 620 -35.66 4.49 -2.41
CA VAL A 620 -35.35 3.11 -2.75
C VAL A 620 -36.34 2.65 -3.81
N VAL A 621 -35.87 2.45 -5.04
CA VAL A 621 -36.68 2.04 -6.18
C VAL A 621 -36.38 0.58 -6.52
N ARG A 622 -37.43 -0.25 -6.49
CA ARG A 622 -37.41 -1.65 -6.97
C ARG A 622 -37.56 -1.63 -8.50
N LYS A 623 -36.67 -2.33 -9.21
CA LYS A 623 -36.73 -2.48 -10.67
C LYS A 623 -37.32 -3.82 -11.10
#